data_AF-A0AAV5BN63-F1
#
_entry.id   AF-A0AAV5BN63-F1
#
_cell.length_a   1.000
_cell.length_b   1.000
_cell.length_c   1.000
_cell.angle_alpha   90.00
_cell.angle_beta   90.00
_cell.angle_gamma   90.00
#
_symmetry.space_group_name_H-M   'P 1'
#
loop_
_entity.id
_entity.type
_entity.pdbx_description
1 polymer ?
#
loop_
_entity_poly.entity_id
_entity_poly.type
_entity_poly.pdbx_seq_one_letter_code
_entity_poly.pdbx_strand_id
1 'polypeptide(L)'
;MAGGATGIRKYVGALKDTTTVSLAKVNSDYKVALKTLIVIHRALREVDPTFREELISYGRSSSHMLNLSYFKDDSSAQAWDYSAWVRNYALYLEERLESFHVLRYDVEKDPSTARDLGTVELLDQLPALQQLLFRLLDCQPRGSSSYNIIIQHALSMVSISDHKI
;
A
#
# COMPACT_ATOMS: atom_id res chain seq x y z
N MET A 1 -24.04 20.18 -15.63
CA MET A 1 -22.57 20.07 -15.54
C MET A 1 -22.21 18.62 -15.27
N ALA A 2 -21.65 17.91 -16.25
CA ALA A 2 -21.31 16.49 -16.15
C ALA A 2 -19.85 16.30 -16.55
N GLY A 3 -18.96 16.03 -15.59
CA GLY A 3 -17.51 16.00 -15.82
C GLY A 3 -16.68 15.07 -14.93
N GLY A 4 -17.29 14.26 -14.06
CA GLY A 4 -16.54 13.46 -13.06
C GLY A 4 -16.17 12.03 -13.47
N ALA A 5 -16.97 11.37 -14.32
CA ALA A 5 -16.87 9.91 -14.52
C ALA A 5 -15.79 9.44 -15.52
N THR A 6 -15.19 10.35 -16.28
CA THR A 6 -14.25 10.00 -17.37
C THR A 6 -12.81 9.88 -16.88
N GLY A 7 -12.45 10.59 -15.80
CA GLY A 7 -11.11 10.54 -15.21
C GLY A 7 -10.84 9.21 -14.52
N ILE A 8 -11.74 8.77 -13.64
CA ILE A 8 -11.57 7.56 -12.81
C ILE A 8 -11.39 6.32 -13.67
N ARG A 9 -12.26 6.10 -14.67
CA ARG A 9 -12.13 4.94 -15.59
C ARG A 9 -10.82 4.93 -16.37
N LYS A 10 -10.26 6.11 -16.69
CA LYS A 10 -8.96 6.24 -17.36
C LYS A 10 -7.80 5.89 -16.43
N TYR A 11 -7.85 6.32 -15.17
CA TYR A 11 -6.84 5.95 -14.16
C TYR A 11 -6.91 4.47 -13.79
N VAL A 12 -8.12 3.92 -13.66
CA VAL A 12 -8.36 2.49 -13.45
C VAL A 12 -7.88 1.70 -14.66
N GLY A 13 -8.13 2.14 -15.88
CA GLY A 13 -7.59 1.51 -17.10
C GLY A 13 -6.06 1.54 -17.13
N ALA A 14 -5.44 2.68 -16.83
CA ALA A 14 -3.99 2.80 -16.80
C ALA A 14 -3.35 1.96 -15.68
N LEU A 15 -3.96 1.93 -14.50
CA LEU A 15 -3.49 1.08 -13.42
C LEU A 15 -3.71 -0.38 -13.76
N LYS A 16 -4.87 -0.74 -14.31
CA LYS A 16 -5.16 -2.07 -14.82
C LYS A 16 -4.10 -2.46 -15.85
N ASP A 17 -3.79 -1.66 -16.85
CA ASP A 17 -2.74 -1.99 -17.82
C ASP A 17 -1.36 -2.14 -17.14
N THR A 18 -1.11 -1.35 -16.08
CA THR A 18 0.12 -1.43 -15.25
C THR A 18 0.15 -2.64 -14.31
N THR A 19 -0.99 -3.15 -13.83
CA THR A 19 -1.12 -4.29 -12.90
C THR A 19 -1.49 -5.61 -13.59
N THR A 20 -2.05 -5.56 -14.81
CA THR A 20 -2.37 -6.71 -15.68
C THR A 20 -1.10 -7.27 -16.30
N VAL A 21 -0.09 -6.41 -16.53
CA VAL A 21 1.29 -6.87 -16.41
C VAL A 21 1.46 -7.16 -14.92
N SER A 22 1.22 -8.40 -14.51
CA SER A 22 1.35 -8.81 -13.11
C SER A 22 2.58 -8.13 -12.52
N LEU A 23 2.49 -7.55 -11.32
CA LEU A 23 3.70 -7.14 -10.60
C LEU A 23 4.65 -8.33 -10.42
N ALA A 24 4.20 -9.57 -10.60
CA ALA A 24 5.07 -10.74 -10.80
C ALA A 24 6.10 -10.59 -11.95
N LYS A 25 5.95 -9.60 -12.83
CA LYS A 25 6.81 -9.29 -13.97
C LYS A 25 7.39 -7.87 -13.91
N VAL A 26 7.35 -7.20 -12.75
CA VAL A 26 8.19 -6.01 -12.59
C VAL A 26 9.63 -6.46 -12.87
N ASN A 27 10.32 -5.67 -13.69
CA ASN A 27 11.77 -5.77 -13.84
C ASN A 27 12.40 -5.95 -12.45
N SER A 28 13.43 -6.79 -12.33
CA SER A 28 14.15 -7.00 -11.06
C SER A 28 14.78 -5.72 -10.49
N ASP A 29 14.67 -4.58 -11.18
CA ASP A 29 15.04 -3.25 -10.67
C ASP A 29 14.10 -2.76 -9.55
N TYR A 30 14.64 -2.63 -8.34
CA TYR A 30 13.92 -2.15 -7.16
C TYR A 30 13.26 -0.78 -7.36
N LYS A 31 13.84 0.10 -8.19
CA LYS A 31 13.33 1.47 -8.40
C LYS A 31 11.99 1.43 -9.12
N VAL A 32 11.82 0.54 -10.08
CA VAL A 32 10.58 0.41 -10.84
C VAL A 32 9.50 -0.12 -9.91
N ALA A 33 9.76 -1.23 -9.21
CA ALA A 33 8.83 -1.80 -8.24
C ALA A 33 8.41 -0.77 -7.17
N LEU A 34 9.40 -0.09 -6.57
CA LEU A 34 9.16 0.91 -5.55
C LEU A 34 8.31 2.09 -6.03
N LYS A 35 8.62 2.65 -7.21
CA LYS A 35 7.83 3.75 -7.78
C LYS A 35 6.39 3.33 -8.06
N THR A 36 6.18 2.10 -8.53
CA THR A 36 4.83 1.57 -8.73
C THR A 36 4.07 1.47 -7.41
N LEU A 37 4.70 0.96 -6.35
CA LEU A 37 4.09 0.91 -5.01
C LEU A 37 3.79 2.31 -4.45
N ILE A 38 4.67 3.30 -4.68
CA ILE A 38 4.41 4.70 -4.31
C ILE A 38 3.17 5.24 -5.02
N VAL A 39 3.03 5.02 -6.33
CA VAL A 39 1.85 5.46 -7.09
C VAL A 39 0.59 4.79 -6.56
N ILE A 40 0.64 3.49 -6.26
CA ILE A 40 -0.49 2.76 -5.66
C ILE A 40 -0.83 3.38 -4.30
N HIS A 41 0.15 3.61 -3.42
CA HIS A 41 -0.09 4.21 -2.11
C HIS A 41 -0.73 5.60 -2.23
N ARG A 42 -0.25 6.45 -3.16
CA ARG A 42 -0.87 7.75 -3.43
C ARG A 42 -2.30 7.60 -3.92
N ALA A 43 -2.56 6.69 -4.85
CA ALA A 43 -3.91 6.42 -5.34
C ALA A 43 -4.83 5.96 -4.20
N LEU A 44 -4.34 5.08 -3.33
CA LEU A 44 -5.08 4.67 -2.14
C LEU A 44 -5.39 5.85 -1.22
N ARG A 45 -4.51 6.84 -1.05
CA ARG A 45 -4.77 7.99 -0.16
C ARG A 45 -5.64 9.07 -0.80
N GLU A 46 -5.38 9.41 -2.06
CA GLU A 46 -5.89 10.64 -2.69
C GLU A 46 -7.11 10.40 -3.60
N VAL A 47 -7.33 9.17 -4.08
CA VAL A 47 -8.44 8.86 -4.99
C VAL A 47 -9.71 8.53 -4.21
N ASP A 48 -10.86 8.70 -4.89
CA ASP A 48 -12.18 8.33 -4.40
C ASP A 48 -12.24 6.88 -3.87
N PRO A 49 -12.99 6.61 -2.78
CA PRO A 49 -13.08 5.28 -2.17
C PRO A 49 -13.45 4.15 -3.14
N THR A 50 -14.21 4.43 -4.21
CA THR A 50 -14.55 3.45 -5.25
C THR A 50 -13.33 2.77 -5.86
N PHE A 51 -12.21 3.49 -6.00
CA PHE A 51 -10.96 2.92 -6.48
C PHE A 51 -10.43 1.80 -5.56
N ARG A 52 -10.51 2.00 -4.24
CA ARG A 52 -10.06 1.00 -3.26
C ARG A 52 -10.93 -0.26 -3.35
N GLU A 53 -12.24 -0.07 -3.48
CA GLU A 53 -13.21 -1.17 -3.61
C GLU A 53 -12.98 -2.00 -4.88
N GLU A 54 -12.75 -1.34 -6.02
CA GLU A 54 -12.40 -2.02 -7.27
C GLU A 54 -11.09 -2.80 -7.14
N LEU A 55 -10.10 -2.21 -6.49
CA LEU A 55 -8.80 -2.83 -6.30
C LEU A 55 -8.89 -4.07 -5.38
N ILE A 56 -9.66 -4.00 -4.29
CA ILE A 56 -9.97 -5.14 -3.40
C ILE A 56 -10.74 -6.23 -4.16
N SER A 57 -11.73 -5.85 -4.97
CA SER A 57 -12.51 -6.79 -5.80
C SER A 57 -11.62 -7.56 -6.77
N TYR A 58 -10.66 -6.87 -7.40
CA TYR A 58 -9.64 -7.50 -8.24
C TYR A 58 -8.76 -8.47 -7.43
N GLY A 59 -8.31 -8.05 -6.25
CA GLY A 59 -7.51 -8.88 -5.34
C GLY A 59 -8.16 -10.19 -4.90
N ARG A 60 -9.47 -10.21 -4.69
CA ARG A 60 -10.17 -11.46 -4.35
C ARG A 60 -10.13 -12.50 -5.47
N SER A 61 -9.99 -12.05 -6.72
CA SER A 61 -9.89 -12.93 -7.88
C SER A 61 -8.45 -13.42 -8.13
N SER A 62 -7.47 -12.71 -7.60
CA SER A 62 -6.03 -12.98 -7.75
C SER A 62 -5.43 -13.02 -6.35
N SER A 63 -5.29 -14.19 -5.74
CA SER A 63 -5.11 -14.43 -4.28
C SER A 63 -4.12 -13.54 -3.51
N HIS A 64 -3.26 -12.77 -4.19
CA HIS A 64 -2.39 -11.73 -3.66
C HIS A 64 -2.35 -10.56 -4.67
N MET A 65 -2.76 -9.36 -4.27
CA MET A 65 -2.85 -8.18 -5.14
C MET A 65 -1.50 -7.64 -5.58
N LEU A 66 -0.54 -7.62 -4.66
CA LEU A 66 0.82 -7.10 -4.81
C LEU A 66 1.80 -8.23 -4.45
N ASN A 67 1.73 -9.36 -5.17
CA ASN A 67 2.62 -10.49 -4.89
C ASN A 67 4.08 -10.16 -5.23
N LEU A 68 4.78 -9.59 -4.26
CA LEU A 68 6.21 -9.29 -4.31
C LEU A 68 7.00 -10.13 -3.30
N SER A 69 6.40 -11.16 -2.70
CA SER A 69 7.06 -12.01 -1.68
C SER A 69 8.46 -12.53 -2.10
N TYR A 70 8.63 -12.84 -3.39
CA TYR A 70 9.88 -13.29 -4.00
C TYR A 70 10.64 -12.22 -4.79
N PHE A 71 10.20 -10.96 -4.74
CA PHE A 71 10.87 -9.85 -5.42
C PHE A 71 12.31 -9.71 -4.92
N LYS A 72 13.25 -9.65 -5.87
CA LYS A 72 14.67 -9.52 -5.60
C LYS A 72 15.38 -8.82 -6.74
N ASP A 73 16.14 -7.81 -6.38
CA ASP A 73 17.10 -7.11 -7.22
C ASP A 73 18.51 -7.60 -6.88
N ASP A 74 19.13 -8.29 -7.85
CA ASP A 74 20.49 -8.84 -7.74
C ASP A 74 21.56 -7.96 -8.39
N SER A 75 21.23 -6.71 -8.74
CA SER A 75 22.17 -5.78 -9.37
C SER A 75 23.36 -5.36 -8.49
N SER A 76 23.19 -5.41 -7.16
CA SER A 76 24.26 -5.09 -6.20
C SER A 76 23.94 -5.62 -4.79
N ALA A 77 24.96 -5.70 -3.93
CA ALA A 77 24.76 -6.09 -2.52
C ALA A 77 23.79 -5.17 -1.77
N GLN A 78 23.78 -3.88 -2.10
CA GLN A 78 22.85 -2.90 -1.51
C GLN A 78 21.41 -3.14 -1.97
N ALA A 79 21.23 -3.65 -3.18
CA ALA A 79 19.92 -3.93 -3.76
C ALA A 79 19.17 -5.05 -3.00
N TRP A 80 19.86 -5.86 -2.21
CA TRP A 80 19.23 -6.81 -1.29
C TRP A 80 18.47 -6.10 -0.17
N ASP A 81 19.05 -5.06 0.44
CA ASP A 81 18.37 -4.24 1.45
C ASP A 81 17.17 -3.50 0.83
N TYR A 82 17.33 -3.00 -0.39
CA TYR A 82 16.23 -2.34 -1.12
C TYR A 82 15.09 -3.31 -1.44
N SER A 83 15.42 -4.52 -1.87
CA SER A 83 14.45 -5.59 -2.16
C SER A 83 13.70 -6.02 -0.91
N ALA A 84 14.39 -6.18 0.23
CA ALA A 84 13.76 -6.47 1.50
C ALA A 84 12.75 -5.38 1.89
N TRP A 85 13.13 -4.11 1.74
CA TRP A 85 12.23 -3.00 2.03
C TRP A 85 11.01 -2.94 1.09
N VAL A 86 11.22 -3.12 -0.23
CA VAL A 86 10.13 -3.17 -1.22
C VAL A 86 9.10 -4.25 -0.88
N ARG A 87 9.56 -5.43 -0.43
CA ARG A 87 8.67 -6.52 0.00
C ARG A 87 7.84 -6.14 1.22
N ASN A 88 8.46 -5.55 2.23
CA ASN A 88 7.76 -5.10 3.44
C ASN A 88 6.75 -4.00 3.12
N TYR A 89 7.12 -3.05 2.26
CA TYR A 89 6.22 -1.98 1.84
C TYR A 89 5.02 -2.49 1.03
N ALA A 90 5.20 -3.50 0.18
CA ALA A 90 4.10 -4.17 -0.52
C ALA A 90 3.13 -4.86 0.46
N LEU A 91 3.66 -5.62 1.43
CA LEU A 91 2.87 -6.26 2.48
C LEU A 91 2.09 -5.25 3.32
N TYR A 92 2.68 -4.09 3.62
CA TYR A 92 1.98 -3.00 4.29
C TYR A 92 0.80 -2.47 3.48
N LEU A 93 0.96 -2.25 2.17
CA LEU A 93 -0.13 -1.79 1.31
C LEU A 93 -1.25 -2.83 1.16
N GLU A 94 -0.91 -4.12 1.07
CA GLU A 94 -1.91 -5.21 1.08
C GLU A 94 -2.69 -5.24 2.39
N GLU A 95 -2.00 -5.16 3.52
CA GLU A 95 -2.64 -5.16 4.84
C GLU A 95 -3.50 -3.93 5.09
N ARG A 96 -3.11 -2.78 4.55
CA ARG A 96 -3.92 -1.56 4.61
C ARG A 96 -5.27 -1.73 3.91
N LEU A 97 -5.26 -2.42 2.77
CA LEU A 97 -6.47 -2.71 2.00
C LEU A 97 -7.37 -3.72 2.72
N GLU A 98 -6.78 -4.77 3.29
CA GLU A 98 -7.50 -5.76 4.08
C GLU A 98 -8.09 -5.13 5.35
N SER A 99 -7.32 -4.29 6.04
CA SER A 99 -7.81 -3.51 7.17
C SER A 99 -8.99 -2.63 6.77
N PHE A 100 -8.93 -1.91 5.66
CA PHE A 100 -10.08 -1.15 5.16
C PHE A 100 -11.29 -2.05 4.86
N HIS A 101 -11.05 -3.24 4.32
CA HIS A 101 -12.11 -4.22 4.06
C HIS A 101 -12.80 -4.69 5.34
N VAL A 102 -12.04 -5.00 6.39
CA VAL A 102 -12.57 -5.47 7.69
C VAL A 102 -13.26 -4.32 8.43
N LEU A 103 -12.59 -3.17 8.54
CA LEU A 103 -13.03 -2.05 9.36
C LEU A 103 -14.14 -1.21 8.71
N ARG A 104 -14.23 -1.19 7.38
CA ARG A 104 -15.17 -0.36 6.59
C ARG A 104 -14.96 1.14 6.71
N TYR A 105 -13.87 1.58 7.32
CA TYR A 105 -13.41 2.97 7.33
C TYR A 105 -11.88 3.02 7.21
N ASP A 106 -11.35 4.22 6.94
CA ASP A 106 -9.91 4.46 6.82
C ASP A 106 -9.36 4.97 8.16
N VAL A 107 -8.56 4.15 8.84
CA VAL A 107 -8.00 4.43 10.17
C VAL A 107 -7.18 5.74 10.20
N GLU A 108 -6.51 6.08 9.10
CA GLU A 108 -5.71 7.32 9.04
C GLU A 108 -6.56 8.56 8.81
N LYS A 109 -7.67 8.44 8.07
CA LYS A 109 -8.55 9.58 7.77
C LYS A 109 -9.60 9.80 8.85
N ASP A 110 -10.00 8.73 9.52
CA ASP A 110 -11.04 8.75 10.55
C ASP A 110 -10.58 8.04 11.83
N PRO A 111 -9.61 8.62 12.56
CA PRO A 111 -9.16 8.08 13.83
C PRO A 111 -10.21 8.22 14.95
N SER A 112 -11.21 9.09 14.77
CA SER A 112 -12.35 9.26 15.68
C SER A 112 -13.23 8.03 15.71
N THR A 113 -13.57 7.47 14.55
CA THR A 113 -14.41 6.26 14.47
C THR A 113 -13.83 5.12 15.30
N ALA A 114 -12.51 4.91 15.30
CA ALA A 114 -11.88 3.87 16.13
C ALA A 114 -12.01 4.11 17.66
N ARG A 115 -12.18 5.37 18.10
CA ARG A 115 -12.26 5.75 19.52
C ARG A 115 -13.67 5.66 20.08
N ASP A 116 -14.67 5.78 19.22
CA ASP A 116 -16.08 5.82 19.60
C ASP A 116 -16.73 4.42 19.58
N LEU A 117 -15.98 3.38 19.18
CA LEU A 117 -16.45 2.00 19.13
C LEU A 117 -16.73 1.43 20.53
N GLY A 118 -17.77 0.61 20.62
CA GLY A 118 -18.02 -0.19 21.81
C GLY A 118 -16.91 -1.25 22.01
N THR A 119 -16.76 -1.75 23.24
CA THR A 119 -15.71 -2.74 23.57
C THR A 119 -15.78 -3.99 22.69
N VAL A 120 -16.97 -4.48 22.38
CA VAL A 120 -17.15 -5.69 21.54
C VAL A 120 -16.70 -5.42 20.11
N GLU A 121 -17.14 -4.31 19.52
CA GLU A 121 -16.75 -3.91 18.16
C GLU A 121 -15.24 -3.68 18.06
N LEU A 122 -14.64 -3.08 19.09
CA LEU A 122 -13.19 -2.90 19.16
C LEU A 122 -12.45 -4.24 19.21
N LEU A 123 -12.95 -5.22 19.97
CA LEU A 123 -12.35 -6.56 20.02
C LEU A 123 -12.42 -7.27 18.68
N ASP A 124 -13.50 -7.10 17.92
CA ASP A 124 -13.65 -7.66 16.58
C ASP A 124 -12.68 -7.01 15.57
N GLN A 125 -12.39 -5.71 15.74
CA GLN A 125 -11.48 -4.95 14.88
C GLN A 125 -10.00 -5.07 15.26
N LEU A 126 -9.70 -5.43 16.50
CA LEU A 126 -8.35 -5.47 17.07
C LEU A 126 -7.37 -6.31 16.23
N PRO A 127 -7.71 -7.51 15.71
CA PRO A 127 -6.78 -8.30 14.92
C PRO A 127 -6.31 -7.57 13.65
N ALA A 128 -7.23 -6.94 12.92
CA ALA A 128 -6.90 -6.19 11.71
C ALA A 128 -6.03 -4.97 12.01
N LEU A 129 -6.35 -4.22 13.08
CA LEU A 129 -5.55 -3.08 13.52
C LEU A 129 -4.14 -3.48 13.97
N GLN A 130 -4.02 -4.57 14.74
CA GLN A 130 -2.74 -5.08 15.21
C GLN A 130 -1.85 -5.54 14.05
N GLN A 131 -2.45 -6.24 13.09
CA GLN A 131 -1.74 -6.73 11.92
C GLN A 131 -1.27 -5.57 11.02
N LEU A 132 -2.12 -4.55 10.81
CA LEU A 132 -1.71 -3.33 10.10
C LEU A 132 -0.54 -2.62 10.80
N LEU A 133 -0.58 -2.50 12.13
CA LEU A 133 0.51 -1.93 12.92
C LEU A 133 1.80 -2.75 12.79
N PHE A 134 1.71 -4.07 12.82
CA PHE A 134 2.87 -4.95 12.62
C PHE A 134 3.54 -4.70 11.26
N ARG A 135 2.76 -4.62 10.18
CA ARG A 135 3.28 -4.31 8.84
C ARG A 135 3.85 -2.90 8.73
N LEU A 136 3.25 -1.93 9.42
CA LEU A 136 3.78 -0.56 9.51
C LEU A 136 5.18 -0.55 10.13
N LEU A 137 5.39 -1.32 11.20
CA LEU A 137 6.68 -1.45 11.87
C LEU A 137 7.73 -2.19 11.01
N ASP A 138 7.30 -3.15 10.18
CA ASP A 138 8.19 -3.82 9.22
C ASP A 138 8.71 -2.89 8.11
N CYS A 139 8.07 -1.75 7.87
CA CYS A 139 8.53 -0.73 6.91
C CYS A 139 9.74 0.09 7.40
N GLN A 140 10.32 -0.21 8.57
CA GLN A 140 11.54 0.45 9.02
C GLN A 140 12.74 0.05 8.13
N PRO A 141 13.41 1.00 7.44
CA PRO A 141 14.55 0.69 6.60
C PRO A 141 15.77 0.28 7.42
N ARG A 142 16.51 -0.72 6.91
CA ARG A 142 17.73 -1.27 7.51
C ARG A 142 18.89 -1.25 6.50
N GLY A 143 20.11 -1.16 7.00
CA GLY A 143 21.31 -1.20 6.15
C GLY A 143 21.32 -0.09 5.10
N SER A 144 21.58 -0.46 3.86
CA SER A 144 21.69 0.47 2.73
C SER A 144 20.37 1.21 2.44
N SER A 145 19.23 0.58 2.73
CA SER A 145 17.90 1.17 2.48
C SER A 145 17.65 2.44 3.31
N SER A 146 18.30 2.57 4.48
CA SER A 146 18.15 3.74 5.36
C SER A 146 18.68 5.04 4.73
N TYR A 147 19.52 4.95 3.70
CA TYR A 147 20.10 6.12 3.03
C TYR A 147 19.54 6.35 1.62
N ASN A 148 18.59 5.51 1.17
CA ASN A 148 18.07 5.59 -0.19
C ASN A 148 16.94 6.62 -0.29
N ILE A 149 17.12 7.66 -1.12
CA ILE A 149 16.19 8.79 -1.23
C ILE A 149 14.76 8.39 -1.63
N ILE A 150 14.59 7.33 -2.44
CA ILE A 150 13.27 6.90 -2.90
C ILE A 150 12.55 6.18 -1.75
N ILE A 151 13.30 5.39 -0.97
CA ILE A 151 12.79 4.70 0.22
C ILE A 151 12.44 5.71 1.30
N GLN A 152 13.26 6.74 1.52
CA GLN A 152 12.97 7.82 2.48
C GLN A 152 11.70 8.59 2.10
N HIS A 153 11.51 8.90 0.81
CA HIS A 153 10.27 9.49 0.33
C HIS A 153 9.07 8.56 0.56
N ALA A 154 9.20 7.26 0.27
CA ALA A 154 8.11 6.32 0.51
C ALA A 154 7.80 6.16 2.02
N LEU A 155 8.82 6.22 2.88
CA LEU A 155 8.68 6.16 4.33
C LEU A 155 7.94 7.39 4.89
N SER A 156 8.15 8.60 4.34
CA SER A 156 7.40 9.77 4.80
C SER A 156 5.90 9.57 4.61
N MET A 157 5.49 8.95 3.50
CA MET A 157 4.09 8.62 3.23
C MET A 157 3.50 7.58 4.19
N VAL A 158 4.35 6.72 4.76
CA VAL A 158 3.96 5.71 5.77
C VAL A 158 3.84 6.35 7.15
N SER A 159 4.63 7.38 7.43
CA SER A 159 4.54 8.11 8.70
C SER A 159 3.27 8.96 8.72
N ILE A 160 2.47 8.80 9.78
CA ILE A 160 1.24 9.57 10.05
C ILE A 160 1.51 11.10 10.11
N SER A 161 2.77 11.51 10.20
CA SER A 161 3.23 12.91 10.21
C SER A 161 2.85 13.74 8.98
N ASP A 162 2.49 13.12 7.85
CA ASP A 162 2.22 13.82 6.58
C ASP A 162 0.86 14.56 6.54
N HIS A 163 0.11 14.67 7.64
CA HIS A 163 -1.24 15.28 7.65
C HIS A 163 -1.39 16.59 8.40
N LYS A 164 -0.29 17.25 8.80
CA LYS A 164 -0.35 18.65 9.29
C LYS A 164 0.96 19.41 9.03
N ILE A 165 1.10 20.00 7.84
CA ILE A 165 1.72 21.34 7.64
C ILE A 165 0.94 22.05 6.54
#